data_AF-A0A848EFF9-F1
#
_entry.id   AF-A0A848EFF9-F1
#
_cell.length_a   1.000
_cell.length_b   1.000
_cell.length_c   1.000
_cell.angle_alpha   90.00
_cell.angle_beta   90.00
_cell.angle_gamma   90.00
#
_symmetry.space_group_name_H-M   'P 1'
#
loop_
_entity.id
_entity.type
_entity.pdbx_description
1 polymer ?
#
loop_
_entity_poly.entity_id
_entity_poly.type
_entity_poly.pdbx_seq_one_letter_code
_entity_poly.pdbx_strand_id
1 'polypeptide(L)'
;MADRLQDLAGMLAIPGLPAWVGFVLLLAIVVSALSLLAMPYSVFGVKSRLEAIEAEITDLRTEIRALVRQPSTAVPARATEEDWVGPPSRATARRVEEPRITPPVPPPPARVERRGRAEPRLDWPREDASGN
;
A
#
# COMPACT_ATOMS: atom_id res chain seq x y z
N MET A 1 29.33 10.17 33.41
CA MET A 1 28.41 10.30 32.24
C MET A 1 26.96 10.31 32.70
N ALA A 2 26.55 9.33 33.53
CA ALA A 2 25.21 9.30 34.13
C ALA A 2 24.87 10.59 34.91
N ASP A 3 25.82 11.15 35.68
CA ASP A 3 25.59 12.40 36.42
C ASP A 3 25.20 13.58 35.52
N ARG A 4 25.83 13.69 34.33
CA ARG A 4 25.51 14.76 33.37
C ARG A 4 24.12 14.61 32.74
N LEU A 5 23.65 13.37 32.54
CA LEU A 5 22.29 13.11 32.07
C LEU A 5 21.26 13.45 33.16
N GLN A 6 21.62 13.18 34.42
CA GLN A 6 20.82 13.53 35.58
C GLN A 6 20.68 15.06 35.72
N ASP A 7 21.77 15.81 35.53
CA ASP A 7 21.76 17.28 35.56
C ASP A 7 20.88 17.87 34.45
N LEU A 8 20.99 17.35 33.22
CA LEU A 8 20.16 17.78 32.09
C LEU A 8 18.68 17.46 32.32
N ALA A 9 18.36 16.29 32.86
CA ALA A 9 17.01 15.93 33.23
C ALA A 9 16.47 16.80 34.38
N GLY A 10 17.33 17.19 35.32
CA GLY A 10 17.02 18.10 36.43
C GLY A 10 16.72 19.53 35.97
N MET A 11 17.45 20.05 34.98
CA MET A 11 17.14 21.35 34.36
C MET A 11 15.79 21.36 33.63
N LEU A 12 15.35 20.19 33.15
CA LEU A 12 14.08 20.00 32.46
C LEU A 12 12.94 19.58 33.39
N ALA A 13 13.24 19.35 34.67
CA ALA A 13 12.25 18.94 35.66
C ALA A 13 11.36 20.14 36.04
N ILE A 14 10.06 19.98 35.85
CA ILE A 14 9.07 20.98 36.25
C ILE A 14 8.81 20.81 37.75
N PRO A 15 8.91 21.87 38.58
CA PRO A 15 8.66 21.78 40.01
C PRO A 15 7.24 21.30 40.27
N GLY A 16 7.10 20.19 41.00
CA GLY A 16 5.81 19.54 41.29
C GLY A 16 5.52 18.27 40.49
N LEU A 17 6.37 17.90 39.52
CA LEU A 17 6.26 16.65 38.77
C LEU A 17 7.34 15.62 39.20
N PRO A 18 7.06 14.31 39.08
CA PRO A 18 8.01 13.27 39.44
C PRO A 18 9.33 13.37 38.65
N ALA A 19 10.46 13.00 39.30
CA ALA A 19 11.79 13.11 38.71
C ALA A 19 11.96 12.33 37.37
N TRP A 20 11.19 11.27 37.14
CA TRP A 20 11.22 10.51 35.89
C TRP A 20 10.67 11.29 34.68
N VAL A 21 9.85 12.32 34.92
CA VAL A 21 9.25 13.13 33.84
C VAL A 21 10.32 13.91 33.08
N GLY A 22 11.33 14.44 33.77
CA GLY A 22 12.47 15.11 33.11
C GLY A 22 13.23 14.18 32.17
N PHE A 23 13.40 12.91 32.55
CA PHE A 23 14.02 11.90 31.70
C PHE A 23 13.17 11.55 30.47
N VAL A 24 11.85 11.39 30.64
CA VAL A 24 10.93 11.14 29.52
C VAL A 24 10.90 12.32 28.55
N LEU A 25 10.91 13.55 29.06
CA LEU A 25 10.92 14.75 28.24
C LEU A 25 12.25 14.93 27.50
N LEU A 26 13.39 14.64 28.15
CA LEU A 26 14.71 14.58 27.52
C LEU A 26 14.71 13.55 26.37
N LEU A 27 14.18 12.35 26.62
CA LEU A 27 14.07 11.30 25.60
C LEU A 27 13.20 11.76 24.43
N ALA A 28 12.05 12.39 24.68
CA ALA A 28 11.18 12.93 23.65
C ALA A 28 11.88 14.00 22.79
N ILE A 29 12.66 14.90 23.40
CA ILE A 29 13.45 15.90 22.68
C ILE A 29 14.50 15.23 21.79
N VAL A 30 15.22 14.23 22.30
CA VAL A 30 16.22 13.48 21.51
C VAL A 30 15.57 12.79 20.32
N VAL A 31 14.44 12.11 20.51
CA VAL A 31 13.68 11.47 19.42
C VAL A 31 13.18 12.49 18.41
N SER A 32 12.68 13.65 18.85
CA SER A 32 12.27 14.74 17.97
C SER A 32 13.44 15.30 17.17
N ALA A 33 14.59 15.53 17.80
CA ALA A 33 15.80 16.00 17.12
C ALA A 33 16.30 14.98 16.08
N LEU A 34 16.28 13.68 16.42
CA LEU A 34 16.60 12.60 15.48
C LEU A 34 15.59 12.55 14.32
N SER A 35 14.30 12.79 14.59
CA SER A 35 13.26 12.85 13.56
C SER A 35 13.41 14.06 12.64
N LEU A 36 13.81 15.21 13.19
CA LEU A 36 14.17 16.41 12.40
C LEU A 36 15.44 16.20 11.59
N LEU A 37 16.39 15.41 12.08
CA LEU A 37 17.58 15.02 11.32
C LEU A 37 17.23 13.96 10.25
N ALA A 38 16.20 13.15 10.48
CA ALA A 38 15.65 12.22 9.51
C ALA A 38 14.73 12.89 8.49
N MET A 39 14.18 14.09 8.75
CA MET A 39 13.36 14.85 7.80
C MET A 39 14.01 15.05 6.43
N PRO A 40 15.29 15.48 6.28
CA PRO A 40 15.91 15.51 4.97
C PRO A 40 15.90 14.12 4.32
N TYR A 41 16.25 13.06 5.04
CA TYR A 41 16.28 11.70 4.49
C TYR A 41 14.88 11.14 4.13
N SER A 42 13.84 11.49 4.89
CA SER A 42 12.44 11.10 4.63
C SER A 42 11.86 11.85 3.42
N VAL A 43 12.18 13.14 3.28
CA VAL A 43 11.73 13.96 2.15
C VAL A 43 12.52 13.62 0.87
N PHE A 44 13.83 13.35 0.95
CA PHE A 44 14.62 12.97 -0.22
C PHE A 44 14.34 11.53 -0.68
N GLY A 45 14.07 10.61 0.25
CA GLY A 45 13.80 9.20 -0.06
C GLY A 45 12.48 8.99 -0.80
N VAL A 46 11.38 9.60 -0.33
CA VAL A 46 10.07 9.43 -0.98
C VAL A 46 9.99 10.23 -2.27
N LYS A 47 10.54 11.46 -2.32
CA LYS A 47 10.54 12.29 -3.53
C LYS A 47 11.32 11.66 -4.68
N SER A 48 12.52 11.15 -4.43
CA SER A 48 13.32 10.45 -5.46
C SER A 48 12.62 9.19 -5.98
N ARG A 49 11.95 8.44 -5.11
CA ARG A 49 11.16 7.26 -5.51
C ARG A 49 9.93 7.64 -6.32
N LEU A 50 9.28 8.75 -5.98
CA LEU A 50 8.15 9.28 -6.75
C LEU A 50 8.60 9.75 -8.13
N GLU A 51 9.72 10.46 -8.21
CA GLU A 51 10.32 10.91 -9.48
C GLU A 51 10.71 9.72 -10.37
N ALA A 52 11.27 8.65 -9.79
CA ALA A 52 11.56 7.41 -10.52
C ALA A 52 10.27 6.74 -11.04
N ILE A 53 9.24 6.63 -10.20
CA ILE A 53 7.94 6.05 -10.59
C ILE A 53 7.24 6.90 -11.65
N GLU A 54 7.34 8.23 -11.58
CA GLU A 54 6.77 9.13 -12.58
C GLU A 54 7.46 8.98 -13.95
N ALA A 55 8.78 8.82 -13.95
CA ALA A 55 9.54 8.50 -15.15
C ALA A 55 9.11 7.14 -15.74
N GLU A 56 9.00 6.11 -14.90
CA GLU A 56 8.54 4.77 -15.31
C GLU A 56 7.11 4.79 -15.88
N ILE A 57 6.17 5.52 -15.26
CA ILE A 57 4.79 5.65 -15.77
C ILE A 57 4.77 6.36 -17.12
N THR A 58 5.62 7.36 -17.32
CA THR A 58 5.71 8.08 -18.59
C THR A 58 6.22 7.17 -19.70
N ASP A 59 7.23 6.36 -19.41
CA ASP A 59 7.80 5.38 -20.33
C ASP A 59 6.79 4.29 -20.72
N LEU A 60 6.09 3.71 -19.73
CA LEU A 60 5.02 2.73 -19.96
C LEU A 60 3.86 3.31 -20.79
N ARG A 61 3.50 4.58 -20.56
CA ARG A 61 2.47 5.26 -21.37
C ARG A 61 2.91 5.44 -22.82
N THR A 62 4.18 5.74 -23.06
CA THR A 62 4.72 5.84 -24.42
C THR A 62 4.77 4.48 -25.11
N GLU A 63 5.15 3.42 -24.39
CA GLU A 63 5.16 2.05 -24.90
C GLU A 63 3.76 1.58 -25.29
N ILE A 64 2.76 1.76 -24.41
CA ILE A 64 1.36 1.41 -24.72
C ILE A 64 0.86 2.19 -25.93
N ARG A 65 1.16 3.49 -26.01
CA ARG A 65 0.78 4.31 -27.18
C ARG A 65 1.43 3.83 -28.46
N ALA A 66 2.68 3.35 -28.39
CA ALA A 66 3.37 2.75 -29.53
C ALA A 66 2.69 1.42 -29.93
N LEU A 67 2.38 0.54 -28.98
CA LEU A 67 1.69 -0.73 -29.22
C LEU A 67 0.30 -0.54 -29.83
N VAL A 68 -0.48 0.44 -29.35
CA VAL A 68 -1.81 0.76 -29.89
C VAL A 68 -1.73 1.34 -31.31
N ARG A 69 -0.69 2.14 -31.61
CA ARG A 69 -0.48 2.72 -32.94
C ARG A 69 0.11 1.73 -33.93
N GLN A 70 0.73 0.66 -33.44
CA GLN A 70 1.18 -0.43 -34.27
C GLN A 70 -0.09 -1.16 -34.73
N PRO A 71 -0.49 -1.04 -36.01
CA PRO A 71 -1.62 -1.81 -36.49
C PRO A 71 -1.28 -3.28 -36.24
N SER A 72 -2.19 -4.02 -35.60
CA SER A 72 -2.08 -5.45 -35.37
C SER A 72 -1.81 -6.09 -36.74
N THR A 73 -0.55 -6.32 -37.09
CA THR A 73 -0.18 -7.27 -38.12
C THR A 73 -0.66 -8.57 -37.55
N ALA A 74 -1.86 -8.98 -37.99
CA ALA A 74 -2.57 -10.13 -37.48
C ALA A 74 -1.57 -11.29 -37.37
N VAL A 75 -1.12 -11.57 -36.14
CA VAL A 75 -0.50 -12.85 -35.85
C VAL A 75 -1.61 -13.83 -36.13
N PRO A 76 -1.46 -14.74 -37.12
CA PRO A 76 -2.47 -15.74 -37.35
C PRO A 76 -2.61 -16.49 -36.04
N ALA A 77 -3.82 -16.49 -35.46
CA ALA A 77 -4.15 -17.15 -34.20
C ALA A 77 -3.78 -18.65 -34.16
N ARG A 78 -3.32 -19.21 -35.29
CA ARG A 78 -2.83 -20.58 -35.45
C ARG A 78 -1.38 -20.80 -35.03
N ALA A 79 -0.54 -19.77 -34.93
CA ALA A 79 0.89 -19.97 -34.64
C ALA A 79 1.21 -20.23 -33.16
N THR A 80 0.27 -19.96 -32.24
CA THR A 80 0.48 -20.12 -30.78
C THR A 80 -0.19 -21.38 -30.23
N GLU A 81 -0.95 -22.11 -31.04
CA GLU A 81 -1.75 -23.27 -30.59
C GLU A 81 -0.98 -24.60 -30.69
N GLU A 82 0.10 -24.66 -31.47
CA GLU A 82 0.83 -25.92 -31.76
C GLU A 82 1.86 -26.33 -30.68
N ASP A 83 2.20 -25.46 -29.73
CA ASP A 83 3.23 -25.76 -28.70
C ASP A 83 2.77 -25.48 -27.25
N TRP A 84 1.46 -25.32 -27.03
CA TRP A 84 0.92 -25.23 -25.68
C TRP A 84 0.71 -26.62 -25.08
N VAL A 85 1.74 -27.14 -24.41
CA VAL A 85 1.58 -28.30 -23.52
C VAL A 85 0.89 -27.85 -22.24
N GLY A 86 -0.43 -28.02 -22.19
CA GLY A 86 -1.23 -27.72 -21.01
C GLY A 86 -0.72 -28.48 -19.77
N PRO A 87 -0.69 -27.84 -18.58
CA PRO A 87 -0.25 -28.49 -17.35
C PRO A 87 -1.13 -29.72 -17.06
N PRO A 88 -0.56 -30.83 -16.53
CA PRO A 88 -1.31 -32.06 -16.34
C PRO A 88 -2.51 -31.79 -15.43
N SER A 89 -3.71 -31.98 -15.99
CA SER A 89 -4.95 -31.94 -15.23
C SER A 89 -4.84 -32.99 -14.12
N ARG A 90 -4.82 -32.53 -12.86
CA ARG A 90 -4.89 -33.41 -11.70
C ARG A 90 -6.20 -34.16 -11.81
N ALA A 91 -6.12 -35.41 -12.26
CA ALA A 91 -7.18 -36.38 -12.11
C ALA A 91 -7.70 -36.27 -10.67
N THR A 92 -9.01 -36.08 -10.58
CA THR A 92 -9.77 -35.82 -9.37
C THR A 92 -9.31 -36.76 -8.26
N ALA A 93 -8.49 -36.26 -7.34
CA ALA A 93 -8.12 -37.02 -6.16
C ALA A 93 -9.44 -37.29 -5.40
N ARG A 94 -9.83 -38.56 -5.37
CA ARG A 94 -10.99 -39.06 -4.61
C ARG A 94 -10.89 -38.50 -3.20
N ARG A 95 -11.74 -37.52 -2.89
CA ARG A 95 -11.85 -36.91 -1.57
C ARG A 95 -12.34 -38.00 -0.62
N VAL A 96 -11.46 -38.53 0.21
CA VAL A 96 -11.85 -39.31 1.38
C VAL A 96 -12.44 -38.29 2.35
N GLU A 97 -13.76 -38.37 2.54
CA GLU A 97 -14.52 -37.49 3.42
C GLU A 97 -14.27 -37.92 4.87
N GLU A 98 -13.31 -37.30 5.55
CA GLU A 98 -13.22 -37.36 7.01
C GLU A 98 -14.28 -36.43 7.63
N PRO A 99 -15.07 -36.86 8.63
CA PRO A 99 -16.11 -36.01 9.22
C PRO A 99 -15.48 -34.82 9.95
N ARG A 100 -15.50 -33.65 9.31
CA ARG A 100 -15.09 -32.40 9.96
C ARG A 100 -16.24 -31.92 10.83
N ILE A 101 -16.06 -32.05 12.14
CA ILE A 101 -16.91 -31.36 13.12
C ILE A 101 -16.51 -29.87 13.07
N THR A 102 -17.27 -29.08 12.31
CA THR A 102 -17.11 -27.62 12.26
C THR A 102 -17.76 -27.00 13.50
N PRO A 103 -17.05 -26.19 14.30
CA PRO A 103 -17.68 -25.39 15.34
C PRO A 103 -18.64 -24.36 14.71
N PRO A 104 -19.70 -23.93 15.43
CA PRO A 104 -20.66 -22.97 14.89
C PRO A 104 -19.96 -21.64 14.55
N VAL A 105 -20.17 -21.19 13.31
CA VAL A 105 -19.65 -19.92 12.82
C VAL A 105 -20.29 -18.79 13.65
N PRO A 106 -19.50 -17.91 14.29
CA PRO A 106 -20.04 -16.76 15.01
C PRO A 106 -20.81 -15.84 14.03
N PRO A 107 -21.90 -15.19 14.48
CA PRO A 107 -22.68 -14.31 13.62
C PRO A 107 -21.81 -13.16 13.09
N PRO A 108 -22.07 -12.70 11.85
CA PRO A 108 -21.30 -11.60 11.27
C PRO A 108 -21.45 -10.33 12.12
N PRO A 109 -20.38 -9.54 12.29
CA PRO A 109 -20.46 -8.28 13.00
C PRO A 109 -21.50 -7.36 12.34
N ALA A 110 -22.37 -6.77 13.16
CA ALA A 110 -23.37 -5.82 12.70
C ALA A 110 -22.69 -4.71 11.90
N ARG A 111 -23.08 -4.57 10.62
CA ARG A 111 -22.58 -3.55 9.71
C ARG A 111 -22.92 -2.18 10.33
N VAL A 112 -21.91 -1.41 10.74
CA VAL A 112 -22.12 -0.01 11.10
C VAL A 112 -22.47 0.73 9.82
N GLU A 113 -23.72 1.12 9.68
CA GLU A 113 -24.22 1.90 8.56
C GLU A 113 -23.56 3.28 8.62
N ARG A 114 -22.50 3.46 7.83
CA ARG A 114 -21.82 4.75 7.67
C ARG A 114 -22.82 5.74 7.06
N ARG A 115 -23.53 6.47 7.92
CA ARG A 115 -24.20 7.71 7.52
C ARG A 115 -23.18 8.65 6.86
N GLY A 116 -23.46 8.99 5.60
CA GLY A 116 -23.06 10.28 5.04
C GLY A 116 -21.64 10.42 4.53
N ARG A 117 -21.13 9.46 3.74
CA ARG A 117 -20.14 9.84 2.72
C ARG A 117 -20.90 10.18 1.45
N ALA A 118 -21.01 11.47 1.14
CA ALA A 118 -21.36 11.91 -0.20
C ALA A 118 -20.21 11.51 -1.12
N GLU A 119 -20.34 10.38 -1.80
CA GLU A 119 -19.46 10.10 -2.93
C GLU A 119 -19.80 11.12 -4.03
N PRO A 120 -18.82 11.90 -4.51
CA PRO A 120 -19.04 12.73 -5.69
C PRO A 120 -19.37 11.77 -6.83
N ARG A 121 -20.58 11.90 -7.39
CA ARG A 121 -20.94 11.20 -8.62
C ARG A 121 -20.03 11.72 -9.71
N LEU A 122 -19.01 10.94 -10.03
CA LEU A 122 -18.16 11.18 -11.18
C LEU A 122 -19.02 10.83 -12.40
N ASP A 123 -19.68 11.82 -13.01
CA ASP A 123 -20.40 11.61 -14.26
C ASP A 123 -19.36 11.61 -15.39
N TRP A 124 -18.88 10.43 -15.76
CA TRP A 124 -18.12 10.26 -17.00
C TRP A 124 -19.05 10.53 -18.19
N PRO A 125 -18.66 11.38 -19.15
CA PRO A 125 -19.44 11.55 -20.37
C PRO A 125 -19.52 10.20 -21.07
N ARG A 126 -20.73 9.65 -21.16
CA ARG A 126 -21.01 8.58 -22.11
C ARG A 126 -20.96 9.23 -23.49
N GLU A 127 -19.95 8.90 -24.27
CA GLU A 127 -20.03 9.11 -25.71
C GLU A 127 -21.17 8.22 -26.19
N ASP A 128 -22.28 8.87 -26.53
CA ASP A 128 -23.42 8.23 -27.14
C ASP A 128 -22.96 7.67 -28.49
N ALA A 129 -22.58 6.39 -28.47
CA ALA A 129 -22.54 5.54 -29.64
C ALA A 129 -23.98 5.27 -30.08
N SER A 130 -24.63 6.29 -30.65
CA SER A 130 -25.80 6.11 -31.50
C SER A 130 -25.39 6.45 -32.92
N GLY A 131 -24.88 5.44 -33.62
CA GLY A 131 -25.04 5.39 -35.06
C GLY A 131 -26.51 5.14 -35.37
N ASN A 132 -27.12 6.06 -36.11
CA ASN A 132 -27.78 5.83 -37.40
C ASN A 132 -28.33 7.17 -37.93
#